data_AF-S4P7R1-F1
#
_entry.id   AF-S4P7R1-F1
#
_cell.length_a   1.000
_cell.length_b   1.000
_cell.length_c   1.000
_cell.angle_alpha   90.00
_cell.angle_beta   90.00
_cell.angle_gamma   90.00
#
_symmetry.space_group_name_H-M   'P 1'
#
loop_
_entity.id
_entity.type
_entity.pdbx_description
1 polymer ?
#
loop_
_entity_poly.entity_id
_entity_poly.type
_entity_poly.pdbx_seq_one_letter_code
_entity_poly.pdbx_strand_id
1 'polypeptide(L)' 'QAEGIWSSISNIKPIFVEPQRKDTFNTIINDYYSTISDPSTKGACFMAVCRGKVSEGLDFADMNGRAVIITGLPFP' A
#
# COMPACT_ATOMS: atom_id res chain seq x y z
N GLN A 1 15.15 0.64 20.53
CA GLN A 1 13.74 0.91 20.87
C GLN A 1 12.98 1.02 19.56
N ALA A 2 12.33 -0.05 19.11
CA ALA A 2 11.46 -0.03 17.93
C ALA A 2 10.19 -0.79 18.27
N GLU A 3 9.53 -0.35 19.36
CA GLU A 3 8.23 -0.86 19.76
C GLU A 3 7.18 0.13 19.26
N GLY A 4 6.34 -0.32 18.33
CA GLY A 4 5.26 0.48 17.77
C GLY A 4 4.43 -0.36 16.80
N ILE A 5 3.16 0.00 16.66
CA ILE A 5 2.20 -0.71 15.79
C ILE A 5 2.73 -0.81 14.36
N TRP A 6 3.40 0.24 13.86
CA TRP A 6 4.03 0.23 12.54
C TRP A 6 5.04 -0.90 12.37
N SER A 7 5.96 -1.05 13.34
CA SER A 7 6.98 -2.12 13.33
C SER A 7 6.34 -3.50 13.41
N SER A 8 5.27 -3.65 14.20
CA SER A 8 4.50 -4.89 14.26
C SER A 8 3.87 -5.25 12.92
N ILE A 9 3.30 -4.28 12.20
CA ILE A 9 2.72 -4.50 10.86
C ILE A 9 3.84 -4.82 9.86
N SER A 10 4.95 -4.07 9.86
CA SER A 10 6.05 -4.27 8.92
C SER A 10 6.73 -5.63 9.06
N ASN A 11 6.70 -6.21 10.27
CA ASN A 11 7.19 -7.56 10.52
C ASN A 11 6.28 -8.67 9.92
N ILE A 12 5.02 -8.35 9.60
CA ILE A 12 4.07 -9.29 9.01
C ILE A 12 4.02 -9.12 7.49
N LYS A 13 3.94 -7.86 7.01
CA LYS A 13 3.95 -7.52 5.59
C LYS A 13 4.73 -6.22 5.37
N PRO A 14 5.54 -6.12 4.30
CA PRO A 14 6.14 -4.85 3.90
C PRO A 14 5.05 -3.80 3.66
N ILE A 15 5.36 -2.57 4.06
CA ILE A 15 4.44 -1.44 3.97
C ILE A 15 4.94 -0.48 2.89
N PHE A 16 4.10 -0.23 1.90
CA PHE A 16 4.29 0.78 0.88
C PHE A 16 3.42 1.99 1.23
N VAL A 17 3.95 3.18 1.00
CA VAL A 17 3.25 4.44 1.30
C VAL A 17 3.13 5.22 0.01
N GLU A 18 1.94 5.73 -0.25
CA GLU A 18 1.70 6.65 -1.35
C GLU A 18 2.69 7.82 -1.27
N PRO A 19 3.56 8.01 -2.29
CA PRO A 19 4.48 9.14 -2.26
C PRO A 19 3.71 10.44 -2.41
N GLN A 20 4.25 11.56 -1.94
CA GLN A 20 3.64 12.87 -2.20
C GLN A 20 3.88 13.34 -3.63
N ARG A 21 5.07 13.09 -4.18
CA ARG A 21 5.42 13.48 -5.54
C ARG A 21 4.86 12.49 -6.57
N LYS A 22 4.59 12.99 -7.79
CA LYS A 22 4.04 12.18 -8.89
C LYS A 22 5.10 11.29 -9.55
N ASP A 23 6.34 11.76 -9.63
CA ASP A 23 7.47 11.08 -10.28
C ASP A 23 7.83 9.74 -9.62
N THR A 24 7.72 9.64 -8.30
CA THR A 24 8.05 8.42 -7.55
C THR A 24 6.88 7.43 -7.43
N PHE A 25 5.70 7.77 -7.92
CA PHE A 25 4.50 6.94 -7.77
C PHE A 25 4.63 5.60 -8.50
N ASN A 26 5.05 5.64 -9.77
CA ASN A 26 5.19 4.45 -10.59
C ASN A 26 6.23 3.47 -10.03
N THR A 27 7.30 3.98 -9.42
CA THR A 27 8.30 3.13 -8.75
C THR A 27 7.67 2.36 -7.59
N ILE A 28 7.01 3.08 -6.66
CA ILE A 28 6.44 2.47 -5.46
C ILE A 28 5.35 1.45 -5.79
N ILE A 29 4.50 1.73 -6.78
CA ILE A 29 3.43 0.78 -7.15
C ILE A 29 3.99 -0.47 -7.85
N ASN A 30 5.04 -0.31 -8.66
CA ASN A 30 5.69 -1.46 -9.29
C ASN A 30 6.39 -2.34 -8.23
N ASP A 31 7.04 -1.74 -7.24
CA ASP A 31 7.65 -2.47 -6.13
C ASP A 31 6.59 -3.21 -5.30
N TYR A 32 5.43 -2.60 -5.07
CA TYR A 32 4.27 -3.24 -4.43
C TYR A 32 3.80 -4.47 -5.21
N TYR A 33 3.59 -4.35 -6.52
CA TYR A 33 3.17 -5.48 -7.37
C TYR A 33 4.23 -6.58 -7.44
N SER A 34 5.50 -6.22 -7.58
CA SER A 34 6.61 -7.18 -7.55
C SER A 34 6.62 -7.97 -6.25
N THR A 35 6.39 -7.29 -5.12
CA THR A 35 6.34 -7.93 -3.80
C THR A 35 5.17 -8.90 -3.71
N ILE A 36 3.97 -8.53 -4.18
CA ILE A 36 2.80 -9.42 -4.16
C ILE A 36 2.99 -10.64 -5.06
N SER A 37 3.65 -10.46 -6.20
CA SER A 37 3.91 -11.55 -7.16
C SER A 37 4.93 -12.56 -6.66
N ASP A 38 5.78 -12.19 -5.70
CA ASP A 38 6.80 -13.05 -5.13
C ASP A 38 6.16 -14.08 -4.16
N PRO A 39 6.20 -15.39 -4.49
CA PRO A 39 5.62 -16.44 -3.65
C PRO A 39 6.28 -16.59 -2.27
N SER A 40 7.47 -16.02 -2.08
CA SER A 40 8.18 -16.03 -0.79
C SER A 40 7.62 -15.00 0.19
N THR A 41 6.86 -14.01 -0.30
CA THR A 41 6.23 -13.00 0.54
C THR A 41 4.82 -13.43 0.95
N LYS A 42 4.29 -12.79 1.99
CA LYS A 42 2.90 -12.98 2.43
C LYS A 42 1.98 -11.89 1.85
N GLY A 43 2.38 -11.25 0.76
CA GLY A 43 1.77 -10.03 0.22
C GLY A 43 2.28 -8.75 0.89
N ALA A 44 1.61 -7.63 0.63
CA ALA A 44 2.04 -6.30 1.07
C ALA A 44 0.86 -5.44 1.55
N CYS A 45 1.15 -4.39 2.32
CA CYS A 45 0.20 -3.35 2.68
C CYS A 45 0.52 -2.07 1.90
N PHE A 46 -0.50 -1.42 1.33
CA PHE A 46 -0.36 -0.11 0.70
C PHE A 46 -1.14 0.93 1.49
N MET A 47 -0.45 1.92 2.05
CA MET A 47 -1.04 3.03 2.81
C MET A 47 -1.21 4.22 1.86
N ALA A 48 -2.44 4.66 1.66
CA ALA A 48 -2.79 5.76 0.76
C ALA A 48 -3.83 6.68 1.39
N VAL A 49 -4.02 7.86 0.79
CA VAL A 49 -5.10 8.78 1.18
C VAL A 49 -6.26 8.69 0.19
N CYS A 50 -7.48 8.87 0.71
CA CYS A 50 -8.66 9.04 -0.13
C CYS A 50 -8.50 10.32 -0.98
N ARG A 51 -8.97 10.28 -2.24
CA ARG A 51 -8.72 11.33 -3.26
C ARG A 51 -7.23 11.55 -3.57
N GLY A 52 -6.38 10.59 -3.21
CA GLY A 52 -4.99 10.52 -3.64
C GLY A 52 -4.87 9.89 -5.03
N LYS A 53 -3.62 9.77 -5.51
CA LYS A 53 -3.28 9.14 -6.79
C LYS A 53 -3.72 7.69 -6.86
N VAL A 54 -3.61 6.97 -5.74
CA VAL A 54 -4.09 5.59 -5.65
C VAL A 54 -5.61 5.51 -5.82
N SER A 55 -6.37 6.49 -5.31
CA SER A 55 -7.84 6.46 -5.33
C SER A 55 -8.44 6.87 -6.68
N GLU A 56 -7.68 7.51 -7.57
CA GLU A 56 -8.22 8.13 -8.79
C GLU A 56 -7.96 7.32 -10.07
N GLY A 57 -6.95 6.45 -10.10
CA GLY A 57 -6.53 5.81 -11.36
C GLY A 57 -5.84 4.45 -11.25
N LEU A 58 -5.78 3.86 -10.06
CA LEU A 58 -5.29 2.49 -9.87
C LEU A 58 -6.45 1.54 -9.64
N ASP A 59 -6.43 0.43 -10.37
CA ASP A 59 -7.30 -0.71 -10.13
C ASP A 59 -6.48 -1.86 -9.52
N PHE A 60 -6.95 -2.36 -8.38
CA PHE A 60 -6.31 -3.47 -7.67
C PHE A 60 -7.02 -4.78 -8.02
N ALA A 61 -6.85 -5.23 -9.26
CA ALA A 61 -7.45 -6.47 -9.74
C ALA A 61 -6.82 -7.73 -9.11
N ASP A 62 -7.62 -8.80 -9.06
CA ASP A 62 -7.21 -10.17 -8.70
C ASP A 62 -6.51 -10.32 -7.32
N MET A 63 -5.18 -10.41 -7.36
CA MET A 63 -4.32 -10.63 -6.20
C MET A 63 -3.77 -9.32 -5.64
N ASN A 64 -3.91 -8.21 -6.39
CA ASN A 64 -3.31 -6.93 -6.07
C ASN A 64 -4.07 -6.15 -4.98
N GLY A 65 -5.28 -6.59 -4.60
CA GLY A 65 -6.05 -6.00 -3.52
C GLY A 65 -7.06 -6.99 -2.94
N ARG A 66 -6.73 -7.63 -1.82
CA ARG A 66 -7.60 -8.64 -1.18
C ARG A 66 -8.51 -8.08 -0.10
N ALA A 67 -8.16 -6.93 0.47
CA ALA A 67 -8.94 -6.23 1.47
C ALA A 67 -8.60 -4.73 1.40
N VAL A 68 -9.62 -3.89 1.60
CA VAL A 68 -9.49 -2.44 1.69
C VAL A 68 -10.00 -2.00 3.05
N ILE A 69 -9.20 -1.21 3.77
CA ILE A 69 -9.57 -0.64 5.06
C ILE A 69 -9.63 0.87 4.90
N ILE A 70 -10.80 1.45 5.18
CA ILE A 70 -10.98 2.91 5.22
C ILE A 70 -11.10 3.32 6.68
N THR A 71 -10.12 4.08 7.16
CA THR A 71 -10.14 4.61 8.53
C THR A 71 -10.95 5.92 8.56
N GLY A 72 -12.22 5.83 8.92
CA GLY A 72 -13.14 6.97 9.01
C GLY A 72 -13.92 7.24 7.72
N LEU A 73 -14.48 8.44 7.61
CA LEU A 73 -15.20 8.91 6.41
C LEU A 73 -14.35 9.98 5.71
N PRO A 74 -14.07 9.85 4.40
CA PRO A 74 -13.32 10.87 3.68
C PRO A 74 -14.16 12.13 3.50
N PHE A 75 -13.67 13.26 4.01
CA PHE A 75 -14.27 14.57 3.81
C PHE A 75 -13.63 15.29 2.61
N PRO A 76 -14.36 16.21 1.95
CA PRO A 76 -13.83 17.04 0.84
C PRO A 76 -12.68 17.94 1.26
#